data_AF-A0A8H9FZ29-F1
#
_entry.id   AF-A0A8H9FZ29-F1
#
_cell.length_a   1.000
_cell.length_b   1.000
_cell.length_c   1.000
_cell.angle_alpha   90.00
_cell.angle_beta   90.00
_cell.angle_gamma   90.00
#
_symmetry.space_group_name_H-M   'P 1'
#
loop_
_entity.id
_entity.type
_entity.pdbx_description
1 polymer ?
#
loop_
_entity_poly.entity_id
_entity_poly.type
_entity_poly.pdbx_seq_one_letter_code
_entity_poly.pdbx_strand_id
1 'polypeptide(L)'
;MLSYNEVSTLDRDIFDCCDQKPNPNENGGDCCYEAWLGDLVQVTADWKSANAYASNKELEYNLSVEERDRLKAWFADWEATDENADALCRQLELFILLLQKVCLVTDKTNKAIEILFCMVEDLYNRVDKLKSQYDKLLLCINCLKRPELSPGIGIMKLLEDYGQKLDAVILTRDIMIPQVVAVVELAYGLHINICEEYGLKRVIQYWKDKFKCNQGSNPDSTAYPESSKIVKSSEGYECCCLEPAIHLPIDSDEYYRQLEVDYLNSKQNVDGLKKELDSAKEKRDALLACKQSLENAINEVNPANKCK
;
A
#
# COMPACT_ATOMS: atom_id res chain seq x y z
N MET A 1 -0.42 4.13 52.20
CA MET A 1 -0.51 4.31 53.66
C MET A 1 0.50 5.39 54.01
N LEU A 2 0.07 6.66 53.98
CA LEU A 2 0.97 7.79 54.25
C LEU A 2 1.08 7.92 55.77
N SER A 3 2.30 7.77 56.31
CA SER A 3 2.57 8.06 57.71
C SER A 3 2.54 9.57 57.90
N TYR A 4 1.59 10.05 58.69
CA TYR A 4 1.63 11.40 59.23
C TYR A 4 2.82 11.46 60.18
N ASN A 5 3.86 12.23 59.82
CA ASN A 5 4.85 12.62 60.81
C ASN A 5 4.13 13.49 61.84
N GLU A 6 4.20 13.06 63.09
CA GLU A 6 3.70 13.78 64.24
C GLU A 6 4.19 15.22 64.19
N VAL A 7 3.24 16.15 64.29
CA VAL A 7 3.48 17.58 64.48
C VAL A 7 4.26 17.74 65.78
N SER A 8 5.59 17.80 65.68
CA SER A 8 6.47 18.05 66.81
C SER A 8 6.32 19.51 67.20
N THR A 9 5.81 19.72 68.42
CA THR A 9 5.79 20.86 69.37
C THR A 9 6.54 22.19 69.07
N LEU A 10 6.71 22.60 67.82
CA LEU A 10 7.19 23.90 67.35
C LEU A 10 6.04 24.79 66.83
N ASP A 11 4.83 24.24 66.67
CA ASP A 11 3.62 24.96 66.21
C ASP A 11 2.95 25.84 67.28
N ARG A 12 3.58 26.05 68.45
CA ARG A 12 3.02 26.93 69.48
C ARG A 12 3.09 28.42 69.13
N ASP A 13 4.03 28.82 68.28
CA ASP A 13 4.21 30.23 67.91
C ASP A 13 3.20 30.72 66.87
N ILE A 14 2.55 29.82 66.10
CA ILE A 14 1.55 30.19 65.08
C ILE A 14 0.21 30.60 65.73
N PHE A 15 -0.14 29.97 66.86
CA PHE A 15 -1.38 30.29 67.59
C PHE A 15 -1.28 31.53 68.49
N ASP A 16 -0.07 31.99 68.82
CA ASP A 16 0.15 33.16 69.68
C ASP A 16 -0.16 34.50 68.97
N CYS A 17 -0.30 34.53 67.64
CA CYS A 17 -0.63 35.77 66.90
C CYS A 17 -2.10 36.18 66.93
N CYS A 18 -3.02 35.33 67.39
CA CYS A 18 -4.45 35.64 67.50
C CYS A 18 -4.91 36.02 68.92
N ASP A 19 -4.09 35.78 69.95
CA ASP A 19 -4.48 35.94 71.36
C ASP A 19 -3.90 37.19 72.05
N GLN A 20 -3.10 38.01 71.34
CA GLN A 20 -2.56 39.24 71.91
C GLN A 20 -3.58 40.38 71.87
N LYS A 21 -4.04 40.80 73.06
CA LYS A 21 -4.87 42.00 73.22
C LYS A 21 -4.14 43.22 72.62
N PRO A 22 -4.82 44.09 71.85
CA PRO A 22 -4.19 45.24 71.23
C PRO A 22 -3.65 46.18 72.30
N ASN A 23 -2.34 46.44 72.28
CA ASN A 23 -1.68 47.39 73.15
C ASN A 23 -1.92 48.80 72.58
N PRO A 24 -2.46 49.78 73.32
CA PRO A 24 -2.93 51.05 72.74
C PRO A 24 -1.83 51.99 72.22
N ASN A 25 -0.55 51.62 72.35
CA ASN A 25 0.60 52.50 72.09
C ASN A 25 1.55 51.99 71.00
N GLU A 26 1.19 50.94 70.25
CA GLU A 26 1.92 50.56 69.05
C GLU A 26 1.01 50.68 67.83
N ASN A 27 1.56 51.24 66.74
CA ASN A 27 0.95 51.20 65.41
C ASN A 27 0.99 49.75 64.87
N GLY A 28 0.38 48.82 65.59
CA GLY A 28 0.47 47.39 65.36
C GLY A 28 -0.50 46.95 64.28
N GLY A 29 0.05 46.59 63.11
CA GLY A 29 -0.65 45.78 62.13
C GLY A 29 -1.00 44.41 62.73
N ASP A 30 -2.13 43.86 62.29
CA ASP A 30 -2.61 42.53 62.68
C ASP A 30 -1.54 41.49 62.27
N CYS A 31 -0.83 40.86 63.22
CA CYS A 31 0.29 39.92 62.96
C CYS A 31 -0.05 38.89 61.86
N CYS A 32 -1.29 38.38 61.90
CA CYS A 32 -1.77 37.36 60.96
C CYS A 32 -2.00 37.92 59.54
N TYR A 33 -2.40 39.18 59.40
CA TYR A 33 -2.67 39.80 58.10
C TYR A 33 -1.37 40.04 57.32
N GLU A 34 -0.31 40.50 57.98
CA GLU A 34 1.00 40.67 57.35
C GLU A 34 1.64 39.31 56.99
N ALA A 35 1.49 38.30 57.85
CA ALA A 35 1.94 36.94 57.55
C ALA A 35 1.22 36.35 56.32
N TRP A 36 -0.11 36.48 56.24
CA TRP A 36 -0.88 35.99 55.09
C TRP A 36 -0.55 36.73 53.78
N LEU A 37 -0.24 38.03 53.85
CA LEU A 37 0.25 38.77 52.69
C LEU A 37 1.61 38.24 52.21
N GLY A 38 2.52 37.90 53.14
CA GLY A 38 3.78 37.23 52.82
C GLY A 38 3.58 35.86 52.17
N ASP A 39 2.72 35.03 52.75
CA ASP A 39 2.38 33.70 52.23
C ASP A 39 1.70 33.79 50.86
N LEU A 40 0.84 34.79 50.63
CA LEU A 40 0.20 35.01 49.34
C LEU A 40 1.23 35.34 48.24
N VAL A 41 2.25 36.14 48.55
CA VAL A 41 3.34 36.44 47.60
C VAL A 41 4.09 35.16 47.24
N GLN A 42 4.42 34.34 48.24
CA GLN A 42 5.14 33.08 48.05
C GLN A 42 4.32 32.06 47.25
N VAL A 43 3.08 31.79 47.65
CA VAL A 43 2.17 30.86 46.96
C VAL A 43 1.85 31.34 45.54
N THR A 44 1.77 32.66 45.31
CA THR A 44 1.60 33.20 43.96
C THR A 44 2.84 32.98 43.08
N ALA A 45 4.05 33.12 43.64
CA ALA A 45 5.29 32.83 42.92
C ALA A 45 5.41 31.34 42.59
N ASP A 46 5.12 30.47 43.57
CA ASP A 46 5.15 29.02 43.41
C ASP A 46 4.11 28.53 42.40
N TRP A 47 2.89 29.09 42.44
CA TRP A 47 1.86 28.83 41.44
C TRP A 47 2.29 29.25 40.03
N LYS A 48 2.88 30.45 39.86
CA LYS A 48 3.37 30.90 38.54
C LYS A 48 4.43 29.96 37.99
N SER A 49 5.35 29.51 38.84
CA SER A 49 6.39 28.53 38.47
C SER A 49 5.78 27.17 38.06
N ALA A 50 4.86 26.64 38.88
CA ALA A 50 4.18 25.38 38.59
C ALA A 50 3.30 25.46 37.32
N ASN A 51 2.65 26.60 37.08
CA ASN A 51 1.85 26.84 35.88
C ASN A 51 2.72 26.89 34.62
N ALA A 52 3.87 27.57 34.67
CA ALA A 52 4.82 27.60 33.56
C ALA A 52 5.38 26.20 33.25
N TYR A 53 5.72 25.43 34.30
CA TYR A 53 6.18 24.05 34.15
C TYR A 53 5.11 23.14 33.54
N ALA A 54 3.87 23.19 34.04
CA ALA A 54 2.75 22.41 33.50
C ALA A 54 2.45 22.78 32.05
N SER A 55 2.47 24.07 31.69
CA SER A 55 2.27 24.53 30.31
C SER A 55 3.38 24.06 29.37
N ASN A 56 4.64 24.04 29.83
CA ASN A 56 5.75 23.54 29.02
C ASN A 56 5.64 22.01 28.81
N LYS A 57 5.26 21.27 29.85
CA LYS A 57 5.01 19.82 29.75
C LYS A 57 3.81 19.50 28.86
N GLU A 58 2.79 20.35 28.84
CA GLU A 58 1.65 20.18 27.93
C GLU A 58 2.07 20.36 26.47
N LEU A 59 2.93 21.34 26.18
CA LEU A 59 3.48 21.55 24.85
C LEU A 59 4.35 20.35 24.42
N GLU A 60 5.26 19.90 25.29
CA GLU A 60 6.13 18.73 25.04
C GLU A 60 5.30 17.47 24.74
N TYR A 61 4.27 17.21 25.55
CA TYR A 61 3.34 16.10 25.35
C TYR A 61 2.62 16.20 24.01
N ASN A 62 2.07 17.36 23.66
CA ASN A 62 1.34 17.53 22.40
C ASN A 62 2.24 17.31 21.17
N LEU A 63 3.47 17.83 21.20
CA LEU A 63 4.45 17.61 20.12
C LEU A 63 4.81 16.12 19.97
N SER A 64 5.03 15.42 21.08
CA SER A 64 5.31 13.97 21.04
C SER A 64 4.11 13.15 20.57
N VAL A 65 2.88 13.56 20.88
CA VAL A 65 1.66 12.92 20.37
C VAL A 65 1.55 13.07 18.85
N GLU A 66 1.78 14.28 18.33
CA GLU A 66 1.77 14.54 16.89
C GLU A 66 2.82 13.70 16.14
N GLU A 67 4.04 13.62 16.69
CA GLU A 67 5.11 12.79 16.12
C GLU A 67 4.74 11.29 16.13
N ARG A 68 4.23 10.78 17.26
CA ARG A 68 3.75 9.40 17.37
C ARG A 68 2.67 9.11 16.33
N ASP A 69 1.72 10.01 16.15
CA ASP A 69 0.61 9.81 15.21
C ASP A 69 1.08 9.84 13.77
N ARG A 70 2.06 10.69 13.43
CA ARG A 70 2.73 10.66 12.12
C ARG A 70 3.46 9.34 11.88
N LEU A 71 4.26 8.87 12.85
CA LEU A 71 4.97 7.60 12.74
C LEU A 71 4.01 6.42 12.63
N LYS A 72 2.91 6.43 13.38
CA LYS A 72 1.85 5.41 13.29
C LYS A 72 1.22 5.38 11.90
N ALA A 73 0.89 6.54 11.34
CA ALA A 73 0.30 6.63 10.01
C ALA A 73 1.27 6.10 8.94
N TRP A 74 2.54 6.53 9.00
CA TRP A 74 3.58 6.01 8.10
C TRP A 74 3.73 4.50 8.20
N PHE A 75 3.81 3.96 9.42
CA PHE A 75 3.91 2.51 9.64
C PHE A 75 2.73 1.76 9.02
N ALA A 76 1.50 2.24 9.22
CA ALA A 76 0.30 1.62 8.66
C ALA A 76 0.25 1.72 7.12
N ASP A 77 0.67 2.84 6.54
CA ASP A 77 0.74 3.01 5.07
C ASP A 77 1.75 2.03 4.46
N TRP A 78 2.86 1.75 5.16
CA TRP A 78 3.85 0.77 4.72
C TRP A 78 3.33 -0.67 4.80
N GLU A 79 2.70 -1.06 5.91
CA GLU A 79 2.05 -2.38 6.03
C GLU A 79 1.01 -2.60 4.91
N ALA A 80 0.15 -1.61 4.67
CA ALA A 80 -0.83 -1.68 3.59
C ALA A 80 -0.16 -1.79 2.20
N THR A 81 1.00 -1.18 2.02
CA THR A 81 1.77 -1.27 0.75
C THR A 81 2.36 -2.66 0.56
N ASP A 82 2.91 -3.28 1.62
CA ASP A 82 3.42 -4.66 1.58
C ASP A 82 2.30 -5.65 1.25
N GLU A 83 1.16 -5.56 1.94
CA GLU A 83 -0.01 -6.41 1.70
C GLU A 83 -0.50 -6.32 0.24
N ASN A 84 -0.52 -5.10 -0.32
CA ASN A 84 -0.89 -4.87 -1.71
C ASN A 84 0.14 -5.45 -2.69
N ALA A 85 1.43 -5.32 -2.38
CA ALA A 85 2.49 -5.92 -3.20
C ALA A 85 2.41 -7.45 -3.19
N ASP A 86 2.13 -8.04 -2.03
CA ASP A 86 1.89 -9.47 -1.85
C ASP A 86 0.68 -9.95 -2.66
N ALA A 87 -0.42 -9.20 -2.60
CA ALA A 87 -1.61 -9.48 -3.40
C ALA A 87 -1.32 -9.43 -4.90
N LEU A 88 -0.57 -8.42 -5.36
CA LEU A 88 -0.12 -8.30 -6.75
C LEU A 88 0.78 -9.48 -7.15
N CYS A 89 1.71 -9.89 -6.29
CA CYS A 89 2.57 -11.05 -6.53
C CYS A 89 1.76 -12.33 -6.73
N ARG A 90 0.76 -12.59 -5.88
CA ARG A 90 -0.15 -13.75 -6.03
C ARG A 90 -0.95 -13.67 -7.33
N GLN A 91 -1.45 -12.49 -7.69
CA GLN A 91 -2.17 -12.28 -8.95
C GLN A 91 -1.27 -12.51 -10.17
N LEU A 92 -0.03 -12.00 -10.15
CA LEU A 92 0.95 -12.19 -11.21
C LEU A 92 1.30 -13.68 -11.38
N GLU A 93 1.44 -14.42 -10.27
CA GLU A 93 1.68 -15.86 -10.32
C GLU A 93 0.52 -16.63 -10.95
N LEU A 94 -0.72 -16.36 -10.52
CA LEU A 94 -1.91 -16.94 -11.13
C LEU A 94 -1.99 -16.61 -12.63
N PHE A 95 -1.69 -15.36 -12.99
CA PHE A 95 -1.72 -14.93 -14.38
C PHE A 95 -0.66 -15.63 -15.23
N ILE A 96 0.55 -15.81 -14.71
CA ILE A 96 1.60 -16.61 -15.38
C ILE A 96 1.16 -18.05 -15.60
N LEU A 97 0.54 -18.69 -14.59
CA LEU A 97 0.04 -20.06 -14.71
C LEU A 97 -1.05 -20.15 -15.78
N LEU A 98 -1.97 -19.18 -15.83
CA LEU A 98 -2.99 -19.10 -16.87
C LEU A 98 -2.36 -18.90 -18.25
N LEU A 99 -1.39 -18.02 -18.39
CA LEU A 99 -0.66 -17.81 -19.65
C LEU A 99 0.06 -19.08 -20.11
N GLN A 100 0.70 -19.82 -19.21
CA GLN A 100 1.32 -21.10 -19.55
C GLN A 100 0.29 -22.11 -20.10
N LYS A 101 -0.88 -22.20 -19.48
CA LYS A 101 -1.97 -23.06 -19.98
C LYS A 101 -2.48 -22.59 -21.34
N VAL A 102 -2.72 -21.30 -21.51
CA VAL A 102 -3.13 -20.71 -22.80
C VAL A 102 -2.10 -21.04 -23.86
N CYS A 103 -0.81 -20.84 -23.60
CA CYS A 103 0.24 -21.13 -24.57
C CYS A 103 0.34 -22.61 -24.95
N LEU A 104 0.13 -23.52 -24.00
CA LEU A 104 0.09 -24.95 -24.28
C LEU A 104 -1.12 -25.34 -25.15
N VAL A 105 -2.28 -24.72 -24.91
CA VAL A 105 -3.47 -24.91 -25.74
C VAL A 105 -3.28 -24.30 -27.13
N THR A 106 -2.70 -23.11 -27.22
CA THR A 106 -2.39 -22.43 -28.49
C THR A 106 -1.45 -23.28 -29.34
N ASP A 107 -0.38 -23.85 -28.78
CA ASP A 107 0.53 -24.74 -29.53
C ASP A 107 -0.20 -25.97 -30.11
N LYS A 108 -1.04 -26.62 -29.31
CA LYS A 108 -1.86 -27.75 -29.79
C LYS A 108 -2.86 -27.32 -30.87
N THR A 109 -3.44 -26.13 -30.71
CA THR A 109 -4.40 -25.57 -31.66
C THR A 109 -3.71 -25.25 -32.99
N ASN A 110 -2.51 -24.67 -32.95
CA ASN A 110 -1.70 -24.40 -34.13
C ASN A 110 -1.38 -25.69 -34.91
N LYS A 111 -0.97 -26.75 -34.21
CA LYS A 111 -0.74 -28.08 -34.83
C LYS A 111 -2.00 -28.66 -35.46
N ALA A 112 -3.16 -28.53 -34.82
CA ALA A 112 -4.43 -29.00 -35.37
C ALA A 112 -4.83 -28.21 -36.62
N ILE A 113 -4.62 -26.88 -36.61
CA ILE A 113 -4.88 -26.01 -37.76
C ILE A 113 -3.94 -26.34 -38.92
N GLU A 114 -2.65 -26.61 -38.64
CA GLU A 114 -1.68 -27.02 -39.65
C GLU A 114 -2.10 -28.34 -40.33
N ILE A 115 -2.51 -29.35 -39.55
CA ILE A 115 -3.05 -30.61 -40.08
C ILE A 115 -4.28 -30.35 -40.96
N LEU A 116 -5.21 -29.51 -40.48
CA LEU A 116 -6.42 -29.16 -41.23
C LEU A 116 -6.07 -28.45 -42.55
N PHE A 117 -5.10 -27.54 -42.53
CA PHE A 117 -4.62 -26.85 -43.73
C PHE A 117 -4.06 -27.84 -44.74
N CYS A 118 -3.20 -28.78 -44.32
CA CYS A 118 -2.66 -29.82 -45.21
C CYS A 118 -3.76 -30.72 -45.80
N MET A 119 -4.79 -31.07 -45.01
CA MET A 119 -5.92 -31.86 -45.50
C MET A 119 -6.74 -31.10 -46.56
N VAL A 120 -6.96 -29.80 -46.35
CA VAL A 120 -7.68 -28.94 -47.31
C VAL A 120 -6.86 -28.74 -48.58
N GLU A 121 -5.54 -28.61 -48.48
CA GLU A 121 -4.63 -28.52 -49.63
C GLU A 121 -4.64 -29.82 -50.46
N ASP A 122 -4.57 -30.99 -49.82
CA ASP A 122 -4.66 -32.28 -50.52
C ASP A 122 -6.03 -32.45 -51.20
N LEU A 123 -7.12 -32.07 -50.52
CA LEU A 123 -8.46 -32.05 -51.12
C LEU A 123 -8.51 -31.13 -52.34
N TYR A 124 -7.95 -29.92 -52.24
CA TYR A 124 -7.88 -28.95 -53.33
C TYR A 124 -7.20 -29.55 -54.57
N ASN A 125 -5.99 -30.10 -54.38
CA ASN A 125 -5.20 -30.69 -55.46
C ASN A 125 -5.91 -31.88 -56.14
N ARG A 126 -6.57 -32.74 -55.35
CA ARG A 126 -7.30 -33.89 -55.88
C ARG A 126 -8.54 -33.48 -56.67
N VAL A 127 -9.32 -32.53 -56.15
CA VAL A 127 -10.56 -32.06 -56.79
C VAL A 127 -10.24 -31.33 -58.09
N ASP A 128 -9.21 -30.48 -58.13
CA ASP A 128 -8.77 -29.79 -59.36
C ASP A 128 -8.31 -30.78 -60.44
N LYS A 129 -7.51 -31.78 -60.05
CA LYS A 129 -7.08 -32.83 -60.97
C LYS A 129 -8.27 -33.61 -61.53
N LEU A 130 -9.25 -33.92 -60.68
CA LEU A 130 -10.46 -34.63 -61.06
C LEU A 130 -11.34 -33.81 -62.01
N LYS A 131 -11.48 -32.50 -61.76
CA LYS A 131 -12.18 -31.57 -62.65
C LYS A 131 -11.49 -31.46 -64.00
N SER A 132 -10.17 -31.30 -64.02
CA SER A 132 -9.39 -31.28 -65.27
C SER A 132 -9.57 -32.56 -66.09
N GLN A 133 -9.59 -33.73 -65.44
CA GLN A 133 -9.82 -35.01 -66.12
C GLN A 133 -11.26 -35.14 -66.64
N TYR A 134 -12.25 -34.70 -65.85
CA TYR A 134 -13.65 -34.67 -66.24
C TYR A 134 -13.89 -33.76 -67.45
N ASP A 135 -13.35 -32.54 -67.43
CA ASP A 135 -13.51 -31.58 -68.52
C ASP A 135 -12.85 -32.08 -69.82
N LYS A 136 -11.67 -32.72 -69.72
CA LYS A 136 -11.02 -33.38 -70.85
C LYS A 136 -11.87 -34.50 -71.43
N LEU A 137 -12.48 -35.32 -70.58
CA LEU A 137 -13.37 -36.40 -71.02
C LEU A 137 -14.60 -35.85 -71.75
N LEU A 138 -15.25 -34.81 -71.20
CA LEU A 138 -16.37 -34.13 -71.85
C LEU A 138 -15.98 -33.55 -73.20
N LEU A 139 -14.82 -32.90 -73.30
CA LEU A 139 -14.31 -32.39 -74.57
C LEU A 139 -14.11 -33.52 -75.59
N CYS A 140 -13.51 -34.64 -75.19
CA CYS A 140 -13.35 -35.81 -76.06
C CYS A 140 -14.69 -36.36 -76.54
N ILE A 141 -15.67 -36.50 -75.65
CA ILE A 141 -17.02 -36.97 -76.00
C ILE A 141 -17.68 -36.02 -77.00
N ASN A 142 -17.62 -34.71 -76.74
CA ASN A 142 -18.18 -33.69 -77.63
C ASN A 142 -17.55 -33.71 -79.03
N CYS A 143 -16.24 -34.02 -79.13
CA CYS A 143 -15.55 -34.16 -80.41
C CYS A 143 -16.02 -35.38 -81.24
N LEU A 144 -16.55 -36.43 -80.61
CA LEU A 144 -16.99 -37.65 -81.31
C LEU A 144 -18.31 -37.46 -82.07
N LYS A 145 -19.13 -36.45 -81.74
CA LYS A 145 -20.42 -36.11 -82.39
C LYS A 145 -21.36 -37.31 -82.60
N ARG A 146 -21.38 -38.27 -81.66
CA ARG A 146 -22.23 -39.46 -81.76
C ARG A 146 -23.61 -39.22 -81.13
N PRO A 147 -24.71 -39.58 -81.80
CA PRO A 147 -26.06 -39.36 -81.28
C PRO A 147 -26.35 -40.19 -80.01
N GLU A 148 -25.70 -41.34 -79.80
CA GLU A 148 -25.85 -42.13 -78.56
C GLU A 148 -25.21 -41.47 -77.32
N LEU A 149 -24.36 -40.46 -77.53
CA LEU A 149 -23.69 -39.68 -76.49
C LEU A 149 -24.24 -38.25 -76.39
N SER A 150 -25.47 -38.05 -76.86
CA SER A 150 -26.16 -36.76 -76.73
C SER A 150 -26.44 -36.42 -75.26
N PRO A 151 -26.49 -35.12 -74.90
CA PRO A 151 -26.85 -34.66 -73.56
C PRO A 151 -28.13 -35.32 -73.01
N GLY A 152 -28.14 -35.67 -71.73
CA GLY A 152 -29.31 -36.25 -71.05
C GLY A 152 -29.65 -37.72 -71.38
N ILE A 153 -28.85 -38.42 -72.21
CA ILE A 153 -29.11 -39.81 -72.61
C ILE A 153 -27.99 -40.74 -72.12
N GLY A 154 -28.36 -41.93 -71.63
CA GLY A 154 -27.41 -43.02 -71.33
C GLY A 154 -26.28 -42.60 -70.38
N ILE A 155 -25.03 -42.87 -70.79
CA ILE A 155 -23.81 -42.56 -70.02
C ILE A 155 -23.64 -41.04 -69.84
N MET A 156 -24.13 -40.21 -70.77
CA MET A 156 -23.98 -38.76 -70.70
C MET A 156 -24.75 -38.16 -69.52
N LYS A 157 -25.96 -38.67 -69.24
CA LYS A 157 -26.74 -38.27 -68.06
C LYS A 157 -26.00 -38.54 -66.75
N LEU A 158 -25.36 -39.71 -66.63
CA LEU A 158 -24.59 -40.07 -65.44
C LEU A 158 -23.34 -39.19 -65.28
N LEU A 159 -22.70 -38.81 -66.40
CA LEU A 159 -21.57 -37.89 -66.39
C LEU A 159 -22.00 -36.48 -65.97
N GLU A 160 -23.14 -35.98 -66.46
CA GLU A 160 -23.71 -34.70 -66.06
C GLU A 160 -24.04 -34.66 -64.56
N ASP A 161 -24.68 -35.71 -64.03
CA ASP A 161 -24.97 -35.85 -62.59
C ASP A 161 -23.68 -35.89 -61.75
N TYR A 162 -22.64 -36.54 -62.26
CA TYR A 162 -21.32 -36.55 -61.63
C TYR A 162 -20.67 -35.16 -61.66
N GLY A 163 -20.77 -34.42 -62.77
CA GLY A 163 -20.28 -33.05 -62.91
C GLY A 163 -20.92 -32.11 -61.90
N GLN A 164 -22.24 -32.19 -61.70
CA GLN A 164 -22.95 -31.38 -60.70
C GLN A 164 -22.45 -31.66 -59.27
N LYS A 165 -22.20 -32.93 -58.94
CA LYS A 165 -21.64 -33.30 -57.64
C LYS A 165 -20.21 -32.78 -57.47
N LEU A 166 -19.41 -32.85 -58.53
CA LEU A 166 -18.05 -32.33 -58.52
C LEU A 166 -18.02 -30.80 -58.33
N ASP A 167 -18.92 -30.08 -58.99
CA ASP A 167 -19.06 -28.62 -58.83
C ASP A 167 -19.52 -28.24 -57.41
N ALA A 168 -20.40 -29.04 -56.79
CA ALA A 168 -20.78 -28.85 -55.39
C ALA A 168 -19.61 -29.05 -54.41
N VAL A 169 -18.72 -30.02 -54.68
CA VAL A 169 -17.50 -30.24 -53.89
C VAL A 169 -16.52 -29.08 -54.07
N ILE A 170 -16.35 -28.57 -55.29
CA ILE A 170 -15.53 -27.39 -55.59
C ILE A 170 -16.04 -26.16 -54.83
N LEU A 171 -17.35 -25.93 -54.84
CA LEU A 171 -17.95 -24.80 -54.14
C LEU A 171 -17.73 -24.89 -52.61
N THR A 172 -17.84 -26.09 -52.05
CA THR A 172 -17.57 -26.31 -50.61
C THR A 172 -16.13 -25.99 -50.27
N ARG A 173 -15.18 -26.43 -51.09
CA ARG A 173 -13.75 -26.13 -50.96
C ARG A 173 -13.49 -24.62 -50.99
N ASP A 174 -14.06 -23.91 -51.96
CA ASP A 174 -13.83 -22.46 -52.14
C ASP A 174 -14.32 -21.65 -50.93
N ILE A 175 -15.36 -22.12 -50.25
CA ILE A 175 -15.85 -21.53 -49.00
C ILE A 175 -14.94 -21.83 -47.81
N MET A 176 -14.34 -23.03 -47.74
CA MET A 176 -13.50 -23.46 -46.62
C MET A 176 -12.13 -22.76 -46.60
N ILE A 177 -11.53 -22.49 -47.77
CA ILE A 177 -10.17 -21.94 -47.85
C ILE A 177 -10.01 -20.60 -47.10
N PRO A 178 -10.85 -19.57 -47.32
CA PRO A 178 -10.74 -18.31 -46.59
C PRO A 178 -10.88 -18.48 -45.08
N GLN A 179 -11.72 -19.42 -44.64
CA GLN A 179 -11.93 -19.69 -43.22
C GLN A 179 -10.69 -20.30 -42.57
N VAL A 180 -10.04 -21.25 -43.24
CA VAL A 180 -8.79 -21.85 -42.74
C VAL A 180 -7.68 -20.83 -42.68
N VAL A 181 -7.54 -19.98 -43.71
CA VAL A 181 -6.54 -18.89 -43.73
C VAL A 181 -6.76 -17.92 -42.56
N ALA A 182 -8.00 -17.48 -42.32
CA ALA A 182 -8.31 -16.60 -41.20
C ALA A 182 -7.98 -17.25 -39.84
N VAL A 183 -8.24 -18.55 -39.69
CA VAL A 183 -7.92 -19.29 -38.48
C VAL A 183 -6.41 -19.40 -38.26
N VAL A 184 -5.61 -19.59 -39.33
CA VAL A 184 -4.14 -19.58 -39.27
C VAL A 184 -3.61 -18.22 -38.81
N GLU A 185 -4.14 -17.13 -39.37
CA GLU A 185 -3.73 -15.76 -38.99
C GLU A 185 -4.00 -15.46 -37.51
N LEU A 186 -5.19 -15.84 -37.02
CA LEU A 186 -5.56 -15.67 -35.61
C LEU A 186 -4.67 -16.51 -34.67
N ALA A 187 -4.41 -17.76 -35.05
CA ALA A 187 -3.52 -18.66 -34.32
C ALA A 187 -2.09 -18.10 -34.20
N TYR A 188 -1.56 -17.58 -35.31
CA TYR A 188 -0.24 -16.97 -35.35
C TYR A 188 -0.18 -15.70 -34.49
N GLY A 189 -1.19 -14.84 -34.58
CA GLY A 189 -1.31 -13.63 -33.77
C GLY A 189 -1.37 -13.92 -32.27
N LEU A 190 -2.13 -14.95 -31.85
CA LEU A 190 -2.17 -15.38 -30.45
C LEU A 190 -0.81 -15.89 -29.97
N HIS A 191 -0.11 -16.65 -30.80
CA HIS A 191 1.19 -17.20 -30.44
C HIS A 191 2.23 -16.09 -30.20
N ILE A 192 2.37 -15.13 -31.11
CA ILE A 192 3.33 -14.02 -30.98
C ILE A 192 3.02 -13.14 -29.77
N ASN A 193 1.78 -12.66 -29.66
CA ASN A 193 1.46 -11.62 -28.68
C ASN A 193 1.41 -12.17 -27.24
N ILE A 194 1.12 -13.44 -27.06
CA ILE A 194 0.90 -14.04 -25.74
C ILE A 194 2.09 -14.90 -25.31
N CYS A 195 2.67 -15.68 -26.22
CA CYS A 195 3.51 -16.83 -25.87
C CYS A 195 5.00 -16.69 -26.22
N GLU A 196 5.35 -15.88 -27.21
CA GLU A 196 6.73 -15.68 -27.63
C GLU A 196 7.59 -14.94 -26.59
N GLU A 197 8.90 -14.97 -26.81
CA GLU A 197 9.93 -14.31 -25.99
C GLU A 197 9.76 -12.80 -25.86
N TYR A 198 8.85 -12.15 -26.59
CA TYR A 198 8.54 -10.71 -26.42
C TYR A 198 7.07 -10.45 -26.12
N GLY A 199 6.27 -11.50 -25.89
CA GLY A 199 4.84 -11.41 -25.60
C GLY A 199 4.51 -11.08 -24.15
N LEU A 200 3.20 -11.00 -23.86
CA LEU A 200 2.64 -10.68 -22.53
C LEU A 200 3.26 -11.53 -21.40
N LYS A 201 3.58 -12.80 -21.67
CA LYS A 201 4.24 -13.70 -20.72
C LYS A 201 5.55 -13.13 -20.16
N ARG A 202 6.41 -12.53 -21.00
CA ARG A 202 7.70 -11.97 -20.55
C ARG A 202 7.53 -10.66 -19.81
N VAL A 203 6.59 -9.81 -20.24
CA VAL A 203 6.27 -8.57 -19.53
C VAL A 203 5.83 -8.88 -18.09
N ILE A 204 5.01 -9.92 -17.91
CA ILE A 204 4.53 -10.32 -16.60
C ILE A 204 5.62 -11.00 -15.77
N GLN A 205 6.52 -11.77 -16.40
CA GLN A 205 7.71 -12.27 -15.71
C GLN A 205 8.63 -11.13 -15.25
N TYR A 206 8.84 -10.11 -16.08
CA TYR A 206 9.63 -8.92 -15.70
C TYR A 206 9.05 -8.24 -14.45
N TRP A 207 7.73 -8.03 -14.40
CA TRP A 207 7.10 -7.46 -13.22
C TRP A 207 7.21 -8.38 -12.00
N LYS A 208 7.02 -9.70 -12.17
CA LYS A 208 7.22 -10.68 -11.09
C LYS A 208 8.63 -10.62 -10.50
N ASP A 209 9.65 -10.45 -11.34
CA ASP A 209 11.04 -10.33 -10.90
C ASP A 209 11.30 -8.97 -10.23
N LYS A 210 10.73 -7.89 -10.75
CA LYS A 210 10.85 -6.54 -10.18
C LYS A 210 10.26 -6.45 -8.77
N PHE A 211 9.15 -7.14 -8.52
CA PHE A 211 8.51 -7.25 -7.21
C PHE A 211 9.15 -8.33 -6.30
N LYS A 212 10.19 -9.04 -6.76
CA LYS A 212 10.86 -10.12 -6.01
C LYS A 212 9.91 -11.20 -5.47
N CYS A 213 8.79 -11.46 -6.16
CA CYS A 213 7.73 -12.36 -5.69
C CYS A 213 8.14 -13.82 -5.39
N ASN A 214 9.35 -14.23 -5.79
CA ASN A 214 9.90 -15.59 -5.57
C ASN A 214 10.99 -15.64 -4.49
N GLN A 215 11.46 -14.50 -3.97
CA GLN A 215 12.44 -14.50 -2.89
C GLN A 215 11.70 -14.68 -1.57
N GLY A 216 11.33 -15.92 -1.26
CA GLY A 216 11.10 -16.29 0.12
C GLY A 216 12.36 -15.99 0.90
N SER A 217 12.27 -15.04 1.83
CA SER A 217 13.14 -14.81 3.00
C SER A 217 14.41 -15.68 3.07
N ASN A 218 15.33 -15.50 2.13
CA ASN A 218 16.66 -16.09 2.18
C ASN A 218 17.62 -14.90 2.19
N PRO A 219 18.15 -14.52 3.37
CA PRO A 219 19.02 -13.35 3.50
C PRO A 219 20.40 -13.56 2.84
N ASP A 220 20.67 -14.75 2.28
CA ASP A 220 21.96 -15.11 1.69
C ASP A 220 21.82 -15.40 0.20
N SER A 221 21.72 -14.35 -0.62
CA SER A 221 22.31 -14.27 -1.97
C SER A 221 21.60 -13.19 -2.79
N THR A 222 22.08 -11.97 -2.66
CA THR A 222 22.46 -11.13 -3.80
C THR A 222 23.27 -9.97 -3.24
N ALA A 223 24.44 -9.75 -3.81
CA ALA A 223 25.40 -8.70 -3.46
C ALA A 223 24.70 -7.42 -2.98
N TYR A 224 24.94 -7.06 -1.72
CA TYR A 224 24.78 -5.68 -1.28
C TYR A 224 25.48 -4.79 -2.32
N PRO A 225 24.80 -3.80 -2.93
CA PRO A 225 25.56 -2.67 -3.44
C PRO A 225 26.31 -2.12 -2.23
N GLU A 226 27.63 -1.95 -2.37
CA GLU A 226 28.45 -1.33 -1.34
C GLU A 226 27.72 -0.11 -0.77
N SER A 227 27.69 0.00 0.55
CA SER A 227 27.20 1.18 1.26
C SER A 227 27.70 2.43 0.52
N SER A 228 26.78 3.20 -0.07
CA SER A 228 27.08 4.47 -0.69
C SER A 228 27.60 5.40 0.40
N LYS A 229 28.92 5.44 0.57
CA LYS A 229 29.56 6.51 1.34
C LYS A 229 29.26 7.81 0.63
N ILE A 230 28.98 8.86 1.41
CA ILE A 230 28.95 10.23 0.89
C ILE A 230 30.34 10.55 0.34
N VAL A 231 30.53 10.35 -0.96
CA VAL A 231 31.69 10.83 -1.68
C VAL A 231 31.49 12.33 -1.89
N LYS A 232 32.41 13.14 -1.37
CA LYS A 232 32.41 14.58 -1.64
C LYS A 232 32.36 14.79 -3.15
N SER A 233 31.34 15.51 -3.61
CA SER A 233 31.04 15.68 -5.03
C SER A 233 32.21 16.33 -5.77
N SER A 234 32.96 15.52 -6.51
CA SER A 234 33.66 15.99 -7.69
C SER A 234 32.94 15.37 -8.89
N GLU A 235 32.30 16.24 -9.65
CA GLU A 235 31.79 16.00 -11.02
C GLU A 235 30.45 15.24 -11.14
N GLY A 236 29.37 16.01 -11.33
CA GLY A 236 28.51 15.86 -12.50
C GLY A 236 27.48 14.73 -12.55
N TYR A 237 27.24 13.98 -11.48
CA TYR A 237 26.09 13.07 -11.40
C TYR A 237 25.23 13.42 -10.18
N GLU A 238 24.30 14.38 -10.36
CA GLU A 238 23.13 14.50 -9.49
C GLU A 238 22.23 13.28 -9.75
N CYS A 239 22.55 12.12 -9.15
CA CYS A 239 21.46 11.21 -8.82
C CYS A 239 20.70 11.87 -7.67
N CYS A 240 19.53 12.45 -7.96
CA CYS A 240 18.48 12.64 -6.95
C CYS A 240 17.95 11.26 -6.54
N CYS A 241 18.82 10.45 -5.94
CA CYS A 241 18.46 9.20 -5.31
C CYS A 241 17.77 9.61 -3.99
N LEU A 242 16.44 9.69 -4.01
CA LEU A 242 15.63 9.88 -2.81
C LEU A 242 15.81 8.63 -1.93
N GLU A 243 16.69 8.73 -0.93
CA GLU A 243 16.73 7.78 0.18
C GLU A 243 15.58 8.10 1.14
N PRO A 244 14.86 7.09 1.66
CA PRO A 244 15.16 5.66 1.60
C PRO A 244 14.58 4.98 0.34
N ALA A 245 15.38 4.12 -0.30
CA ALA A 245 14.93 3.22 -1.35
C ALA A 245 14.46 1.90 -0.73
N ILE A 246 13.15 1.70 -0.66
CA ILE A 246 12.55 0.57 0.06
C ILE A 246 12.65 -0.71 -0.75
N HIS A 247 12.87 -1.82 -0.06
CA HIS A 247 12.95 -3.15 -0.64
C HIS A 247 11.84 -4.06 -0.11
N LEU A 248 11.12 -4.69 -1.03
CA LEU A 248 10.19 -5.77 -0.71
C LEU A 248 10.95 -7.10 -0.58
N PRO A 249 10.57 -7.99 0.35
CA PRO A 249 9.51 -7.82 1.36
C PRO A 249 9.90 -6.81 2.46
N ILE A 250 8.94 -6.01 2.94
CA ILE A 250 9.21 -4.88 3.84
C ILE A 250 9.85 -5.33 5.17
N ASP A 251 9.58 -6.54 5.65
CA ASP A 251 10.18 -7.12 6.87
C ASP A 251 11.72 -7.24 6.81
N SER A 252 12.27 -7.28 5.61
CA SER A 252 13.72 -7.35 5.37
C SER A 252 14.38 -5.98 5.26
N ASP A 253 13.58 -4.91 5.24
CA ASP A 253 14.04 -3.54 5.06
C ASP A 253 14.49 -2.92 6.40
N GLU A 254 15.72 -2.42 6.44
CA GLU A 254 16.32 -1.83 7.64
C GLU A 254 15.62 -0.52 8.06
N TYR A 255 15.16 0.28 7.09
CA TYR A 255 14.47 1.52 7.36
C TYR A 255 13.10 1.26 8.01
N TYR A 256 12.37 0.25 7.53
CA TYR A 256 11.09 -0.14 8.13
C TYR A 256 11.25 -0.61 9.58
N ARG A 257 12.26 -1.46 9.86
CA ARG A 257 12.56 -1.89 11.25
C ARG A 257 12.91 -0.73 12.16
N GLN A 258 13.69 0.24 11.65
CA GLN A 258 14.00 1.44 12.40
C GLN A 258 12.73 2.27 12.69
N LEU A 259 11.83 2.38 11.72
CA LEU A 259 10.56 3.10 11.88
C LEU A 259 9.64 2.43 12.91
N GLU A 260 9.60 1.10 12.98
CA GLU A 260 8.89 0.36 14.03
C GLU A 260 9.46 0.68 15.42
N VAL A 261 10.78 0.66 15.56
CA VAL A 261 11.47 1.00 16.82
C VAL A 261 11.21 2.45 17.22
N ASP A 262 11.29 3.39 16.28
CA ASP A 262 11.03 4.81 16.52
C ASP A 262 9.57 5.04 16.95
N TYR A 263 8.62 4.36 16.31
CA TYR A 263 7.21 4.39 16.72
C TYR A 263 7.02 3.86 18.15
N LEU A 264 7.63 2.72 18.49
CA LEU A 264 7.53 2.12 19.83
C LEU A 264 8.17 3.02 20.90
N ASN A 265 9.32 3.60 20.61
CA ASN A 265 10.01 4.54 21.50
C ASN A 265 9.17 5.81 21.72
N SER A 266 8.63 6.39 20.64
CA SER A 266 7.76 7.57 20.71
C SER A 266 6.50 7.28 21.53
N LYS A 267 5.89 6.10 21.35
CA LYS A 267 4.75 5.65 22.16
C LYS A 267 5.08 5.58 23.65
N GLN A 268 6.21 4.99 24.02
CA GLN A 268 6.67 4.94 25.42
C GLN A 268 6.92 6.34 25.98
N ASN A 269 7.51 7.24 25.19
CA ASN A 269 7.75 8.62 25.57
C ASN A 269 6.44 9.38 25.84
N VAL A 270 5.45 9.23 24.96
CA VAL A 270 4.11 9.84 25.14
C VAL A 270 3.45 9.33 26.43
N ASP A 271 3.53 8.02 26.70
CA ASP A 271 2.98 7.43 27.92
C ASP A 271 3.68 7.94 29.19
N GLY A 272 5.00 8.19 29.12
CA GLY A 272 5.79 8.81 30.19
C GLY A 272 5.42 10.27 30.41
N LEU A 273 5.45 11.09 29.35
CA LEU A 273 5.11 12.51 29.38
C LEU A 273 3.69 12.76 29.87
N LYS A 274 2.74 11.86 29.55
CA LYS A 274 1.38 11.93 30.09
C LYS A 274 1.34 11.89 31.61
N LYS A 275 2.08 10.96 32.22
CA LYS A 275 2.17 10.83 33.68
C LYS A 275 2.82 12.06 34.32
N GLU A 276 3.87 12.58 33.70
CA GLU A 276 4.53 13.82 34.15
C GLU A 276 3.60 15.03 34.04
N LEU A 277 2.84 15.12 32.96
CA LEU A 277 1.87 16.20 32.74
C LEU A 277 0.74 16.15 33.76
N ASP A 278 0.18 14.97 34.02
CA ASP A 278 -0.90 14.80 35.00
C ASP A 278 -0.43 15.22 36.39
N SER A 279 0.76 14.79 36.81
CA SER A 279 1.40 15.21 38.08
C SER A 279 1.67 16.72 38.14
N ALA A 280 2.14 17.32 37.05
CA ALA A 280 2.38 18.75 36.96
C ALA A 280 1.07 19.57 37.05
N LYS A 281 -0.01 19.08 36.43
CA LYS A 281 -1.35 19.69 36.49
C LYS A 281 -1.93 19.59 37.90
N GLU A 282 -1.82 18.44 38.56
CA GLU A 282 -2.25 18.27 39.95
C GLU A 282 -1.54 19.27 40.88
N LYS A 283 -0.21 19.43 40.75
CA LYS A 283 0.56 20.38 41.55
C LYS A 283 0.15 21.84 41.29
N ARG A 284 -0.05 22.20 40.01
CA ARG A 284 -0.54 23.53 39.62
C ARG A 284 -1.91 23.81 40.24
N ASP A 285 -2.83 22.85 40.16
CA ASP A 285 -4.21 23.02 40.62
C ASP A 285 -4.30 23.08 42.15
N ALA A 286 -3.46 22.31 42.86
CA ALA A 286 -3.32 22.41 44.32
C ALA A 286 -2.81 23.79 44.75
N LEU A 287 -1.80 24.34 44.07
CA LEU A 287 -1.27 25.68 44.36
C LEU A 287 -2.28 26.78 43.98
N LEU A 288 -3.06 26.59 42.92
CA LEU A 288 -4.13 27.52 42.55
C LEU A 288 -5.23 27.56 43.62
N ALA A 289 -5.63 26.40 44.13
CA ALA A 289 -6.61 26.31 45.20
C ALA A 289 -6.10 26.97 46.50
N CYS A 290 -4.83 26.74 46.87
CA CYS A 290 -4.19 27.40 48.01
C CYS A 290 -4.17 28.93 47.84
N LYS A 291 -3.79 29.40 46.66
CA LYS A 291 -3.79 30.83 46.32
C LYS A 291 -5.18 31.45 46.46
N GLN A 292 -6.21 30.83 45.88
CA GLN A 292 -7.59 31.31 45.96
C GLN A 292 -8.12 31.32 47.39
N SER A 293 -7.78 30.30 48.19
CA SER A 293 -8.14 30.24 49.60
C SER A 293 -7.51 31.38 50.40
N LEU A 294 -6.23 31.68 50.17
CA LEU A 294 -5.51 32.79 50.81
C LEU A 294 -6.07 34.15 50.37
N GLU A 295 -6.33 34.35 49.08
CA GLU A 295 -6.96 35.57 48.57
C GLU A 295 -8.32 35.83 49.23
N ASN A 296 -9.14 34.77 49.38
CA ASN A 296 -10.44 34.87 50.05
C ASN A 296 -10.30 35.21 51.55
N ALA A 297 -9.41 34.52 52.28
CA ALA A 297 -9.16 34.78 53.71
C ALA A 297 -8.65 36.21 53.96
N ILE A 298 -7.74 36.72 53.12
CA ILE A 298 -7.24 38.09 53.20
C ILE A 298 -8.34 39.11 52.91
N ASN A 299 -9.21 38.86 51.92
CA ASN A 299 -10.33 39.73 51.60
C ASN A 299 -11.36 39.85 52.73
N GLU A 300 -11.61 38.76 53.46
CA GLU A 300 -12.51 38.74 54.62
C GLU A 300 -11.95 39.52 55.82
N VAL A 301 -10.63 39.50 56.03
CA VAL A 301 -9.97 40.11 57.19
C VAL A 301 -9.44 41.53 56.90
N ASN A 302 -9.50 41.98 55.64
CA ASN A 302 -8.98 43.28 55.19
C ASN A 302 -9.48 44.46 56.07
N PRO A 303 -8.58 45.22 56.71
CA PRO A 303 -8.94 46.33 57.58
C PRO A 303 -9.71 47.47 56.86
N ALA A 304 -9.61 47.58 55.53
CA ALA A 304 -10.43 48.50 54.73
C ALA A 304 -11.91 48.11 54.66
N ASN A 305 -12.24 46.84 54.86
CA ASN A 305 -13.62 46.32 54.90
C ASN A 305 -14.22 46.33 56.32
N LYS A 306 -13.39 46.41 57.39
CA LYS A 306 -13.83 46.50 58.79
C LYS A 306 -14.34 47.89 59.19
N CYS A 307 -13.97 48.95 58.46
CA CYS A 307 -14.46 50.31 58.66
C CYS A 307 -15.57 50.67 57.65
N LYS A 308 -16.79 50.19 57.88
CA LYS A 308 -18.03 50.73 57.30
C LYS A 308 -19.08 50.92 58.40
#